data_AF-A0A0F9CSL0-F1
#
_entry.id   AF-A0A0F9CSL0-F1
#
_cell.length_a   1.000
_cell.length_b   1.000
_cell.length_c   1.000
_cell.angle_alpha   90.00
_cell.angle_beta   90.00
_cell.angle_gamma   90.00
#
_symmetry.space_group_name_H-M   'P 1'
#
loop_
_entity.id
_entity.type
_entity.pdbx_description
1 polymer ?
#
loop_
_entity_poly.entity_id
_entity_poly.type
_entity_poly.pdbx_seq_one_letter_code
_entity_poly.pdbx_strand_id
1 'polypeptide(L)'
;MRLNQKLFWKLVKLLVFVNNPKHYVSQQRKLRVLQRSVSRKQKGGSNRKKAVRLLSKQHERVANQRDDFLHKLSYTIIKENDKICIEKLNIKGLSGGFLAKSVHDAGWGIFFNMLCYKAEKAGNRKIVKVDPKGTSQRCNKCGNVVKKALSVRWHDCPVC
;
A
#
# COMPACT_ATOMS: atom_id res chain seq x y z
N MET A 1 45.16 0.50 -0.57
CA MET A 1 44.31 -0.46 0.19
C MET A 1 42.87 -0.36 -0.31
N ARG A 2 42.52 -1.12 -1.36
CA ARG A 2 41.18 -1.12 -1.98
C ARG A 2 40.25 -1.98 -1.14
N LEU A 3 39.56 -1.39 -0.17
CA LEU A 3 38.46 -2.07 0.52
C LEU A 3 37.33 -2.30 -0.50
N ASN A 4 37.12 -3.59 -0.76
CA ASN A 4 36.16 -4.17 -1.70
C ASN A 4 34.75 -3.56 -1.53
N GLN A 5 34.36 -2.64 -2.43
CA GLN A 5 33.00 -2.08 -2.51
C GLN A 5 31.89 -3.16 -2.65
N LYS A 6 32.25 -4.41 -2.95
CA LYS A 6 31.32 -5.55 -3.03
C LYS A 6 30.72 -5.98 -1.68
N LEU A 7 31.30 -5.58 -0.54
CA LEU A 7 30.81 -5.98 0.79
C LEU A 7 29.78 -5.02 1.39
N PHE A 8 29.78 -3.74 0.99
CA PHE A 8 28.80 -2.76 1.49
C PHE A 8 27.39 -3.02 0.93
N TRP A 9 27.31 -3.55 -0.29
CA TRP A 9 26.04 -3.88 -0.96
C TRP A 9 25.44 -5.24 -0.55
N LYS A 10 26.14 -6.05 0.27
CA LYS A 10 25.55 -7.29 0.83
C LYS A 10 24.60 -7.03 2.01
N LEU A 11 24.63 -5.83 2.60
CA LEU A 11 23.79 -5.44 3.75
C LEU A 11 22.48 -4.73 3.36
N VAL A 12 22.31 -4.31 2.10
CA VAL A 12 21.04 -3.78 1.59
C VAL A 12 20.21 -4.94 1.04
N LYS A 13 19.73 -5.77 1.96
CA LYS A 13 18.86 -6.89 1.66
C LYS A 13 17.53 -6.33 1.09
N LEU A 14 17.36 -6.54 -0.22
CA LEU A 14 16.11 -6.52 -0.98
C LEU A 14 15.31 -5.19 -0.98
N LEU A 15 15.55 -4.38 -2.02
CA LEU A 15 14.56 -3.44 -2.54
C LEU A 15 13.45 -4.27 -3.23
N VAL A 16 12.59 -4.95 -2.45
CA VAL A 16 11.45 -5.68 -3.02
C VAL A 16 10.46 -4.66 -3.56
N PHE A 17 10.39 -4.56 -4.88
CA PHE A 17 9.34 -3.78 -5.51
C PHE A 17 8.02 -4.58 -5.46
N VAL A 18 7.14 -4.18 -4.56
CA VAL A 18 5.83 -4.82 -4.39
C VAL A 18 4.82 -4.10 -5.27
N ASN A 19 4.36 -4.79 -6.31
CA ASN A 19 3.29 -4.29 -7.17
C ASN A 19 1.96 -4.25 -6.42
N ASN A 20 1.23 -3.13 -6.53
CA ASN A 20 -0.16 -3.09 -6.09
C ASN A 20 -1.02 -3.93 -7.07
N PRO A 21 -1.68 -5.01 -6.62
CA PRO A 21 -2.53 -5.85 -7.49
C PRO A 21 -3.79 -5.15 -8.00
N LYS A 22 -4.15 -4.00 -7.43
CA LYS A 22 -5.28 -3.15 -7.85
C LYS A 22 -6.63 -3.89 -7.89
N HIS A 23 -6.92 -4.66 -6.85
CA HIS A 23 -8.13 -5.51 -6.76
C HIS A 23 -9.41 -4.72 -7.01
N TYR A 24 -9.55 -3.50 -6.46
CA TYR A 24 -10.71 -2.67 -6.68
C TYR A 24 -10.84 -2.21 -8.14
N VAL A 25 -9.74 -1.78 -8.76
CA VAL A 25 -9.75 -1.32 -10.15
C VAL A 25 -10.17 -2.44 -11.09
N SER A 26 -9.64 -3.66 -10.88
CA SER A 26 -10.00 -4.83 -11.70
C SER A 26 -11.50 -5.16 -11.63
N GLN A 27 -12.13 -4.97 -10.47
CA GLN A 27 -13.54 -5.28 -10.23
C GLN A 27 -14.48 -4.09 -10.46
N GLN A 28 -13.95 -2.92 -10.82
CA GLN A 28 -14.72 -1.67 -10.88
C GLN A 28 -15.87 -1.74 -11.89
N ARG A 29 -15.65 -2.36 -13.06
CA ARG A 29 -16.70 -2.54 -14.08
C ARG A 29 -17.89 -3.32 -13.52
N LYS A 30 -17.61 -4.42 -12.82
CA LYS A 30 -18.65 -5.29 -12.23
C LYS A 30 -19.39 -4.58 -11.10
N LEU A 31 -18.66 -3.88 -10.22
CA LEU A 31 -19.26 -3.07 -9.15
C LEU A 31 -20.19 -2.00 -9.71
N ARG A 32 -19.80 -1.30 -10.79
CA ARG A 32 -20.64 -0.29 -11.45
C ARG A 32 -21.97 -0.88 -11.94
N VAL A 33 -21.94 -2.05 -12.57
CA VAL A 33 -23.15 -2.73 -13.06
C VAL A 33 -24.07 -3.11 -11.90
N LEU A 34 -23.52 -3.67 -10.82
CA LEU A 34 -24.27 -4.04 -9.62
C LEU A 34 -24.88 -2.82 -8.92
N GLN A 35 -24.11 -1.73 -8.79
CA GLN A 35 -24.60 -0.46 -8.24
C GLN A 35 -25.76 0.11 -9.08
N ARG A 36 -25.63 0.10 -10.42
CA ARG A 36 -26.72 0.53 -11.32
C ARG A 36 -27.96 -0.34 -11.18
N SER A 37 -27.79 -1.65 -11.04
CA SER A 37 -28.89 -2.59 -10.80
C SER A 37 -29.63 -2.30 -9.48
N VAL A 38 -28.90 -2.01 -8.40
CA VAL A 38 -29.50 -1.60 -7.11
C VAL A 38 -30.26 -0.29 -7.26
N SER A 39 -29.68 0.70 -7.93
CA SER A 39 -30.28 2.02 -8.10
C SER A 39 -31.57 2.01 -8.91
N ARG A 40 -31.69 1.13 -9.90
CA ARG A 40 -32.87 1.03 -10.77
C ARG A 40 -34.05 0.27 -10.14
N LYS A 41 -33.82 -0.46 -9.04
CA LYS A 41 -34.87 -1.28 -8.40
C LYS A 41 -35.60 -0.47 -7.34
N GLN A 42 -36.91 -0.72 -7.22
CA GLN A 42 -37.77 -0.06 -6.24
C GLN A 42 -37.21 -0.15 -4.81
N LYS A 43 -37.15 0.98 -4.11
CA LYS A 43 -36.71 1.06 -2.72
C LYS A 43 -37.64 0.21 -1.83
N GLY A 44 -37.08 -0.55 -0.89
CA GLY A 44 -37.84 -1.45 -0.01
C GLY A 44 -38.26 -2.80 -0.63
N GLY A 45 -38.35 -2.90 -1.95
CA GLY A 45 -38.80 -4.12 -2.64
C GLY A 45 -37.85 -5.32 -2.51
N SER A 46 -38.42 -6.54 -2.59
CA SER A 46 -37.68 -7.82 -2.51
C SER A 46 -36.56 -7.92 -3.55
N ASN A 47 -36.83 -7.47 -4.78
CA ASN A 47 -35.85 -7.46 -5.87
C ASN A 47 -34.64 -6.57 -5.57
N ARG A 48 -34.84 -5.43 -4.91
CA ARG A 48 -33.74 -4.56 -4.49
C ARG A 48 -32.92 -5.21 -3.38
N LYS A 49 -33.57 -5.87 -2.41
CA LYS A 49 -32.87 -6.62 -1.34
C LYS A 49 -31.94 -7.67 -1.94
N LYS A 50 -32.40 -8.43 -2.94
CA LYS A 50 -31.56 -9.40 -3.69
C LYS A 50 -30.36 -8.73 -4.37
N ALA A 51 -30.57 -7.60 -5.05
CA ALA A 51 -29.49 -6.87 -5.72
C ALA A 51 -28.45 -6.29 -4.75
N VAL A 52 -28.90 -5.75 -3.60
CA VAL A 52 -28.02 -5.26 -2.54
C VAL A 52 -27.15 -6.39 -1.99
N ARG A 53 -27.72 -7.59 -1.79
CA ARG A 53 -26.96 -8.77 -1.36
C ARG A 53 -25.86 -9.14 -2.37
N LEU A 54 -26.16 -9.11 -3.67
CA LEU A 54 -25.15 -9.37 -4.72
C LEU A 54 -24.04 -8.31 -4.72
N LEU A 55 -24.40 -7.03 -4.58
CA LEU A 55 -23.44 -5.94 -4.46
C LEU A 55 -22.54 -6.11 -3.23
N SER A 56 -23.14 -6.44 -2.08
CA SER A 56 -22.41 -6.71 -0.83
C SER A 56 -21.41 -7.84 -1.00
N LYS A 57 -21.82 -8.98 -1.57
CA LYS A 57 -20.93 -10.12 -1.85
C LYS A 57 -19.75 -9.73 -2.75
N GLN A 58 -19.98 -8.86 -3.73
CA GLN A 58 -18.91 -8.39 -4.60
C GLN A 58 -17.93 -7.46 -3.87
N HIS A 59 -18.42 -6.58 -2.99
CA HIS A 59 -17.56 -5.75 -2.14
C HIS A 59 -16.74 -6.59 -1.17
N GLU A 60 -17.38 -7.58 -0.53
CA GLU A 60 -16.73 -8.54 0.35
C GLU A 60 -15.62 -9.31 -0.37
N ARG A 61 -15.87 -9.80 -1.59
CA ARG A 61 -14.85 -10.45 -2.40
C ARG A 61 -13.63 -9.56 -2.65
N VAL A 62 -13.83 -8.28 -2.98
CA VAL A 62 -12.73 -7.33 -3.20
C VAL A 62 -11.97 -7.06 -1.90
N ALA A 63 -12.68 -6.91 -0.78
CA ALA A 63 -12.07 -6.72 0.53
C ALA A 63 -11.22 -7.94 0.91
N ASN A 64 -11.76 -9.16 0.81
CA ASN A 64 -11.06 -10.39 1.14
C ASN A 64 -9.82 -10.61 0.27
N GLN A 65 -9.88 -10.28 -1.03
CA GLN A 65 -8.71 -10.36 -1.92
C GLN A 65 -7.59 -9.40 -1.48
N ARG A 66 -7.97 -8.15 -1.15
CA ARG A 66 -7.03 -7.15 -0.64
C ARG A 66 -6.45 -7.60 0.71
N ASP A 67 -7.27 -8.09 1.62
CA ASP A 67 -6.84 -8.51 2.94
C ASP A 67 -5.92 -9.73 2.89
N ASP A 68 -6.21 -10.73 2.04
CA ASP A 68 -5.33 -11.88 1.79
C ASP A 68 -3.95 -11.43 1.29
N PHE A 69 -3.91 -10.54 0.30
CA PHE A 69 -2.66 -9.99 -0.23
C PHE A 69 -1.87 -9.26 0.88
N LEU A 70 -2.53 -8.39 1.65
CA LEU A 70 -1.88 -7.64 2.72
C LEU A 70 -1.42 -8.53 3.88
N HIS A 71 -2.16 -9.59 4.22
CA HIS A 71 -1.74 -10.55 5.24
C HIS A 71 -0.49 -11.30 4.80
N LYS A 72 -0.43 -11.79 3.55
CA LYS A 72 0.74 -12.47 3.01
C LYS A 72 1.94 -11.53 3.00
N LEU A 73 1.76 -10.32 2.46
CA LEU A 73 2.83 -9.33 2.36
C LEU A 73 3.39 -8.92 3.72
N SER A 74 2.51 -8.57 4.67
CA SER A 74 2.93 -8.19 6.02
C SER A 74 3.64 -9.32 6.75
N TYR A 75 3.21 -10.57 6.55
CA TYR A 75 3.89 -11.73 7.13
C TYR A 75 5.30 -11.91 6.55
N THR A 76 5.45 -11.83 5.22
CA THR A 76 6.76 -11.94 4.56
C THR A 76 7.72 -10.87 5.04
N ILE A 77 7.29 -9.60 5.05
CA ILE A 77 8.13 -8.48 5.50
C ILE A 77 8.60 -8.67 6.94
N ILE A 78 7.67 -9.04 7.83
CA ILE A 78 7.96 -9.27 9.24
C ILE A 78 8.92 -10.45 9.39
N LYS A 79 8.67 -11.57 8.70
CA LYS A 79 9.51 -12.78 8.78
C LYS A 79 10.96 -12.52 8.34
N GLU A 80 11.17 -11.71 7.32
CA GLU A 80 12.49 -11.50 6.70
C GLU A 80 13.33 -10.40 7.35
N ASN A 81 12.72 -9.54 8.19
CA ASN A 81 13.36 -8.33 8.70
C ASN A 81 13.10 -8.16 10.20
N ASP A 82 14.15 -7.92 10.99
CA ASP A 82 14.02 -7.70 12.45
C ASP A 82 13.68 -6.24 12.80
N LYS A 83 14.02 -5.30 11.90
CA LYS A 83 13.75 -3.87 12.05
C LYS A 83 13.14 -3.33 10.76
N ILE A 84 12.02 -2.62 10.90
CA ILE A 84 11.26 -2.08 9.77
C ILE A 84 11.11 -0.57 9.99
N CYS A 85 11.54 0.21 9.00
CA CYS A 85 11.35 1.66 8.98
C CYS A 85 10.22 2.01 8.02
N ILE A 86 9.26 2.81 8.48
CA ILE A 86 8.06 3.17 7.73
C ILE A 86 7.90 4.69 7.73
N GLU A 87 7.64 5.29 6.57
CA GLU A 87 7.30 6.70 6.50
C GLU A 87 6.00 7.00 7.24
N LYS A 88 6.02 8.01 8.12
CA LYS A 88 4.84 8.52 8.83
C LYS A 88 3.98 9.38 7.91
N LEU A 89 3.45 8.78 6.85
CA LEU A 89 2.57 9.45 5.90
C LEU A 89 1.25 9.85 6.56
N ASN A 90 0.70 11.01 6.17
CA ASN A 90 -0.65 11.41 6.56
C ASN A 90 -1.68 10.63 5.73
N ILE A 91 -1.89 9.36 6.08
CA ILE A 91 -2.80 8.45 5.37
C ILE A 91 -4.22 9.01 5.37
N LYS A 92 -4.67 9.60 6.49
CA LYS A 92 -6.01 10.21 6.59
C LYS A 92 -6.17 11.30 5.53
N GLY A 93 -5.23 12.23 5.43
CA GLY A 93 -5.23 13.27 4.40
C GLY A 93 -5.20 12.70 2.98
N LEU A 94 -4.31 11.72 2.72
CA LEU A 94 -4.21 11.07 1.41
C LEU A 94 -5.48 10.30 1.02
N SER A 95 -6.17 9.73 2.00
CA SER A 95 -7.42 8.98 1.82
C SER A 95 -8.65 9.85 1.56
N GLY A 96 -8.55 11.17 1.77
CA GLY A 96 -9.60 12.16 1.51
C GLY A 96 -9.35 13.07 0.31
N GLY A 97 -8.16 13.01 -0.30
CA GLY A 97 -7.79 13.87 -1.44
C GLY A 97 -7.91 13.18 -2.80
N PHE A 98 -7.24 13.75 -3.82
CA PHE A 98 -7.24 13.23 -5.19
C PHE A 98 -6.69 11.79 -5.33
N LEU A 99 -5.87 11.34 -4.39
CA LEU A 99 -5.29 9.99 -4.36
C LEU A 99 -6.13 8.97 -3.60
N ALA A 100 -7.28 9.37 -3.05
CA ALA A 100 -8.10 8.56 -2.17
C ALA A 100 -8.35 7.16 -2.75
N LYS A 101 -8.78 7.07 -4.01
CA LYS A 101 -9.06 5.78 -4.66
C LYS A 101 -7.86 4.84 -4.64
N SER A 102 -6.67 5.34 -5.01
CA SER A 102 -5.45 4.54 -5.06
C SER A 102 -4.97 4.13 -3.66
N VAL A 103 -5.13 5.02 -2.67
CA VAL A 103 -4.77 4.76 -1.27
C VAL A 103 -5.69 3.70 -0.65
N HIS A 104 -7.00 3.80 -0.91
CA HIS A 104 -8.00 2.82 -0.44
C HIS A 104 -7.84 1.47 -1.11
N ASP A 105 -7.50 1.44 -2.40
CA ASP A 105 -7.23 0.20 -3.14
C ASP A 105 -5.96 -0.48 -2.62
N ALA A 106 -4.89 0.28 -2.34
CA ALA A 106 -3.67 -0.25 -1.75
C ALA A 106 -3.80 -0.67 -0.28
N GLY A 107 -4.81 -0.17 0.45
CA GLY A 107 -5.12 -0.59 1.82
C GLY A 107 -4.06 -0.21 2.86
N TRP A 108 -3.36 0.92 2.69
CA TRP A 108 -2.23 1.32 3.54
C TRP A 108 -2.54 1.35 5.04
N GLY A 109 -3.71 1.87 5.45
CA GLY A 109 -4.09 1.91 6.87
C GLY A 109 -4.18 0.52 7.49
N ILE A 110 -4.84 -0.41 6.78
CA ILE A 110 -4.98 -1.81 7.19
C ILE A 110 -3.59 -2.47 7.24
N PHE A 111 -2.78 -2.26 6.19
CA PHE A 111 -1.45 -2.82 6.09
C PHE A 111 -0.53 -2.41 7.24
N PHE A 112 -0.52 -1.12 7.62
CA PHE A 112 0.29 -0.68 8.76
C PHE A 112 -0.19 -1.24 10.09
N ASN A 113 -1.50 -1.34 10.30
CA ASN A 113 -2.04 -2.04 11.47
C ASN A 113 -1.58 -3.50 11.48
N MET A 114 -1.58 -4.17 10.33
CA MET A 114 -1.08 -5.53 10.19
C MET A 114 0.40 -5.68 10.52
N LEU A 115 1.24 -4.74 10.09
CA LEU A 115 2.65 -4.74 10.47
C LEU A 115 2.81 -4.58 11.98
N CYS A 116 2.12 -3.63 12.61
CA CYS A 116 2.21 -3.39 14.05
C CYS A 116 1.90 -4.65 14.86
N TYR A 117 0.71 -5.23 14.71
CA TYR A 117 0.33 -6.37 15.54
C TYR A 117 1.17 -7.62 15.22
N LYS A 118 1.61 -7.81 13.96
CA LYS A 118 2.47 -8.95 13.60
C LYS A 118 3.90 -8.80 14.10
N ALA A 119 4.41 -7.57 14.18
CA ALA A 119 5.71 -7.29 14.76
C ALA A 119 5.74 -7.61 16.25
N GLU A 120 4.71 -7.17 16.97
CA GLU A 120 4.49 -7.51 18.38
C GLU A 120 4.43 -9.03 18.57
N LYS A 121 3.59 -9.72 17.79
CA LYS A 121 3.43 -11.18 17.86
C LYS A 121 4.71 -11.96 17.55
N ALA A 122 5.58 -11.43 16.70
CA ALA A 122 6.78 -12.14 16.24
C ALA A 122 8.03 -11.87 17.10
N GLY A 123 7.85 -11.62 18.41
CA GLY A 123 8.95 -11.34 19.33
C GLY A 123 9.30 -9.86 19.43
N ASN A 124 8.30 -8.98 19.27
CA ASN A 124 8.43 -7.53 19.42
C ASN A 124 9.44 -6.88 18.44
N ARG A 125 9.33 -7.23 17.15
CA ARG A 125 10.13 -6.61 16.09
C ARG A 125 9.95 -5.10 16.05
N LYS A 126 11.03 -4.36 15.79
CA LYS A 126 11.01 -2.90 15.94
C LYS A 126 10.46 -2.21 14.69
N ILE A 127 9.30 -1.57 14.81
CA ILE A 127 8.75 -0.67 13.78
C ILE A 127 9.09 0.77 14.14
N VAL A 128 9.82 1.45 13.26
CA VAL A 128 10.20 2.85 13.43
C VAL A 128 9.46 3.70 12.40
N LYS A 129 8.72 4.71 12.86
CA LYS A 129 8.08 5.69 11.97
C LYS A 129 9.05 6.83 11.71
N VAL A 130 9.38 7.09 10.44
CA VAL A 130 10.32 8.15 10.01
C VAL A 130 9.56 9.34 9.40
N ASP A 131 10.13 10.55 9.48
CA ASP A 131 9.55 11.74 8.85
C ASP A 131 9.57 11.57 7.31
N PRO A 132 8.42 11.68 6.62
CA PRO A 132 8.35 11.58 5.17
C PRO A 132 8.91 12.80 4.42
N LYS A 133 9.26 13.89 5.10
CA LYS A 133 9.71 15.13 4.43
C LYS A 133 11.01 14.91 3.64
N GLY A 134 10.91 15.07 2.33
CA GLY A 134 12.06 15.08 1.42
C GLY A 134 12.68 13.70 1.16
N THR A 135 12.16 12.61 1.73
CA THR A 135 12.71 11.24 1.55
C THR A 135 12.72 10.79 0.10
N SER A 136 11.73 11.22 -0.69
CA SER A 136 11.62 10.88 -2.10
C SER A 136 12.44 11.79 -3.02
N GLN A 137 12.86 12.98 -2.57
CA GLN A 137 13.54 13.99 -3.37
C GLN A 137 15.03 14.15 -3.02
N ARG A 138 15.41 13.79 -1.79
CA ARG A 138 16.79 13.87 -1.31
C ARG A 138 17.57 12.65 -1.77
N CYS A 139 18.69 12.90 -2.45
CA CYS A 139 19.60 11.84 -2.85
C CYS A 139 20.22 11.15 -1.62
N ASN A 140 20.23 9.82 -1.60
CA ASN A 140 20.84 9.04 -0.52
C ASN A 140 22.37 9.14 -0.46
N LYS A 141 23.02 9.49 -1.59
CA LYS A 141 24.48 9.55 -1.74
C LYS A 141 25.03 10.93 -1.39
N CYS A 142 24.48 11.99 -1.99
CA CYS A 142 25.00 13.35 -1.84
C CYS A 142 24.10 14.30 -1.03
N GLY A 143 22.88 13.90 -0.67
CA GLY A 143 21.95 14.73 0.09
C GLY A 143 21.29 15.88 -0.69
N ASN A 144 21.62 16.04 -1.98
CA ASN A 144 21.00 17.08 -2.81
C ASN A 144 19.50 16.84 -3.00
N VAL A 145 18.71 17.92 -2.99
CA VAL A 145 17.24 17.84 -3.14
C VAL A 145 16.87 18.09 -4.59
N VAL A 146 16.38 17.04 -5.25
CA VAL A 146 15.90 17.13 -6.64
C VAL A 146 14.38 17.14 -6.64
N LYS A 147 13.78 18.29 -6.98
CA LYS A 147 12.33 18.39 -7.16
C LYS A 147 11.92 17.51 -8.34
N LYS A 148 10.93 16.65 -8.13
CA LYS A 148 10.38 15.76 -9.17
C LYS A 148 8.88 15.60 -9.05
N ALA A 149 8.23 15.32 -10.17
CA ALA A 149 6.81 14.99 -10.22
C ALA A 149 6.54 13.59 -9.63
N LEU A 150 5.31 13.36 -9.16
CA LEU A 150 4.87 12.08 -8.58
C LEU A 150 4.93 10.89 -9.56
N SER A 151 4.92 11.18 -10.87
CA SER A 151 5.04 10.18 -11.94
C SER A 151 6.46 9.61 -12.05
N VAL A 152 7.47 10.36 -11.61
CA VAL A 152 8.88 9.98 -11.73
C VAL A 152 9.21 8.92 -10.68
N ARG A 153 9.44 7.68 -11.13
CA ARG A 153 9.70 6.52 -10.26
C ARG A 153 11.18 6.34 -9.94
N TRP A 154 12.05 6.62 -10.90
CA TRP A 154 13.49 6.53 -10.74
C TRP A 154 14.06 7.88 -10.29
N HIS A 155 15.01 7.87 -9.36
CA HIS A 155 15.64 9.10 -8.88
C HIS A 155 17.00 9.26 -9.55
N ASP A 156 17.07 10.20 -10.49
CA ASP A 156 18.32 10.58 -11.13
C ASP A 156 18.82 11.87 -10.48
N CYS A 157 19.97 11.79 -9.80
CA CYS A 157 20.58 12.94 -9.18
C CYS A 157 21.55 13.59 -10.18
N PRO A 158 21.42 14.90 -10.48
CA PRO A 158 22.32 15.56 -11.42
C PRO A 158 23.75 15.71 -10.87
N VAL A 159 23.98 15.38 -9.60
CA VAL A 159 25.27 15.57 -8.91
C VAL A 159 26.08 14.28 -8.84
N CYS A 160 25.47 13.08 -8.92
CA CYS A 160 26.16 11.85 -8.51
C CYS A 160 25.65 10.55 -9.12
#